data_AF-A0A0D0TQV6-F1
#
_entry.id   AF-A0A0D0TQV6-F1
#
_cell.length_a   1.000
_cell.length_b   1.000
_cell.length_c   1.000
_cell.angle_alpha   90.00
_cell.angle_beta   90.00
_cell.angle_gamma   90.00
#
_symmetry.space_group_name_H-M   'P 1'
#
loop_
_entity.id
_entity.type
_entity.pdbx_description
1 polymer ?
#
loop_
_entity_poly.entity_id
_entity_poly.type
_entity_poly.pdbx_seq_one_letter_code
_entity_poly.pdbx_strand_id
1 'polypeptide(L)'
;MRLLYILTAVSLFLAPLISSLSDEQLDPQLSNLFGNDTTTDGHTNNWAVLVCSSRYWFNYRHMANTLAMYRTLKRLGLPDSNIILMLADDVACNARNAFPATVYANAGKMLDLYGEGIEVDYKGYEVTVESFLRLLTGRHEATVPRSKRLLSDASSNVFIYMTGHGGNEFLKFQDNEEVSAYDVADAIEQMWEKRRYNKLLYVIDTCQANTMYSKFYSPEIIATGSSSLGESSYSHHNDMDIGVAVIDSFTHNILQYLETIGKTSRNSLQEFFSTYDPAKILSHPGISTSLSNVPPEQILITDFFGAVARVEVSPQSAELPLESRLIASKDGWETTNLGIDDGSLTEEIPEALPRKMEEVKKGSGEWNQPLVVKTSEWGFLLPYLIGIVSFIWLYISLGDKEEDRKEVRKKEL
;
A
#
# COMPACT_ATOMS: atom_id res chain seq x y z
N MET A 1 23.84 69.15 14.30
CA MET A 1 22.68 68.58 13.56
C MET A 1 23.07 67.97 12.20
N ARG A 2 23.89 68.60 11.34
CA ARG A 2 24.24 68.03 10.01
C ARG A 2 24.97 66.67 10.04
N LEU A 3 25.82 66.41 11.05
CA LEU A 3 26.56 65.15 11.16
C LEU A 3 25.65 63.95 11.52
N LEU A 4 24.59 64.20 12.29
CA LEU A 4 23.64 63.16 12.71
C LEU A 4 22.77 62.69 11.54
N TYR A 5 22.38 63.63 10.65
CA TYR A 5 21.62 63.31 9.43
C TYR A 5 22.44 62.49 8.41
N ILE A 6 23.74 62.74 8.33
CA ILE A 6 24.64 61.97 7.43
C ILE A 6 24.81 60.54 7.96
N LEU A 7 24.98 60.36 9.27
CA LEU A 7 25.07 59.03 9.89
C LEU A 7 23.78 58.22 9.73
N THR A 8 22.60 58.84 9.89
CA THR A 8 21.31 58.16 9.66
C THR A 8 21.06 57.85 8.18
N ALA A 9 21.52 58.70 7.26
CA ALA A 9 21.38 58.44 5.82
C ALA A 9 22.29 57.28 5.37
N VAL A 10 23.51 57.20 5.91
CA VAL A 10 24.45 56.10 5.62
C VAL A 10 23.94 54.78 6.21
N SER A 11 23.30 54.77 7.40
CA SER A 11 22.71 53.55 7.95
C SER A 11 21.50 53.04 7.17
N LEU A 12 20.70 53.94 6.59
CA LEU A 12 19.56 53.56 5.72
C LEU A 12 19.99 52.98 4.37
N PHE A 13 21.19 53.33 3.87
CA PHE A 13 21.73 52.77 2.63
C PHE A 13 22.59 51.52 2.84
N LEU A 14 23.26 51.36 3.99
CA LEU A 14 24.04 50.15 4.29
C LEU A 14 23.18 48.97 4.76
N ALA A 15 22.05 49.21 5.44
CA ALA A 15 21.18 48.12 5.93
C ALA A 15 20.67 47.20 4.80
N PRO A 16 20.12 47.69 3.67
CA PRO A 16 19.68 46.80 2.59
C PRO A 16 20.84 46.13 1.83
N LEU A 17 22.04 46.71 1.86
CA LEU A 17 23.23 46.15 1.21
C LEU A 17 23.85 44.99 2.02
N ILE A 18 23.76 45.05 3.35
CA ILE A 18 24.19 43.97 4.24
C ILE A 18 23.17 42.82 4.21
N SER A 19 21.87 43.12 4.10
CA SER A 19 20.83 42.09 3.92
C SER A 19 20.94 41.35 2.58
N SER A 20 21.32 42.03 1.49
CA SER A 20 21.51 41.38 0.18
C SER A 20 22.75 40.49 0.12
N LEU A 21 23.77 40.78 0.94
CA LEU A 21 25.01 39.98 1.01
C LEU A 21 24.86 38.74 1.90
N SER A 22 23.91 38.73 2.85
CA SER A 22 23.63 37.56 3.69
C SER A 22 22.69 36.54 3.04
N ASP A 23 21.79 36.99 2.16
CA ASP A 23 20.84 36.10 1.46
C ASP A 23 21.55 35.17 0.46
N GLU A 24 22.57 35.70 -0.26
CA GLU A 24 23.29 34.95 -1.31
C GLU A 24 24.13 33.78 -0.76
N GLN A 25 24.40 33.75 0.54
CA GLN A 25 25.20 32.71 1.20
C GLN A 25 24.40 31.74 2.07
N LEU A 26 23.22 32.13 2.56
CA LEU A 26 22.32 31.25 3.31
C LEU A 26 21.50 30.35 2.38
N ASP A 27 21.07 30.88 1.22
CA ASP A 27 20.32 30.15 0.21
C ASP A 27 21.02 28.93 -0.37
N PRO A 28 22.33 28.91 -0.71
CA PRO A 28 22.99 27.69 -1.18
C PRO A 28 23.15 26.62 -0.10
N GLN A 29 23.11 26.98 1.19
CA GLN A 29 23.18 25.99 2.28
C GLN A 29 21.79 25.46 2.67
N LEU A 30 20.76 26.31 2.69
CA LEU A 30 19.36 25.91 2.83
C LEU A 30 18.88 25.12 1.59
N SER A 31 19.29 25.50 0.38
CA SER A 31 18.98 24.74 -0.84
C SER A 31 19.87 23.52 -1.07
N ASN A 32 20.87 23.26 -0.22
CA ASN A 32 21.52 21.95 -0.14
C ASN A 32 20.95 21.09 0.99
N LEU A 33 20.42 21.71 2.07
CA LEU A 33 19.76 21.01 3.17
C LEU A 33 18.30 20.62 2.85
N PHE A 34 17.62 21.43 2.03
CA PHE A 34 16.29 21.22 1.45
C PHE A 34 16.36 21.11 -0.08
N GLY A 35 17.57 20.89 -0.60
CA GLY A 35 17.83 20.72 -2.02
C GLY A 35 17.23 19.46 -2.59
N ASN A 36 16.53 19.63 -3.70
CA ASN A 36 16.12 18.58 -4.62
C ASN A 36 17.34 17.91 -5.29
N ASP A 37 18.25 17.35 -4.50
CA ASP A 37 19.09 16.23 -4.92
C ASP A 37 18.39 14.90 -4.59
N THR A 38 17.07 14.96 -4.40
CA THR A 38 16.17 13.85 -4.73
C THR A 38 16.33 13.59 -6.22
N THR A 39 17.00 12.49 -6.54
CA THR A 39 16.78 11.75 -7.78
C THR A 39 15.33 11.93 -8.23
N THR A 40 15.16 12.45 -9.45
CA THR A 40 13.91 12.44 -10.22
C THR A 40 12.87 11.44 -9.69
N ASP A 41 11.77 11.93 -9.11
CA ASP A 41 10.54 11.18 -8.78
C ASP A 41 10.57 10.13 -7.64
N GLY A 42 11.58 10.12 -6.77
CA GLY A 42 11.65 9.17 -5.64
C GLY A 42 10.96 9.63 -4.35
N HIS A 43 9.91 8.92 -3.91
CA HIS A 43 9.36 9.02 -2.55
C HIS A 43 10.30 8.36 -1.52
N THR A 44 10.14 8.68 -0.24
CA THR A 44 11.11 8.24 0.78
C THR A 44 10.58 7.25 1.79
N ASN A 45 9.26 7.12 1.90
CA ASN A 45 8.57 6.14 2.72
C ASN A 45 7.16 5.90 2.17
N ASN A 46 6.62 4.75 2.55
CA ASN A 46 5.26 4.35 2.22
C ASN A 46 4.44 4.24 3.51
N TRP A 47 3.21 4.73 3.47
CA TRP A 47 2.23 4.64 4.54
C TRP A 47 0.98 3.92 4.04
N ALA A 48 0.33 3.17 4.92
CA ALA A 48 -0.93 2.52 4.62
C ALA A 48 -2.00 2.84 5.67
N VAL A 49 -3.24 3.00 5.23
CA VAL A 49 -4.42 3.11 6.08
C VAL A 49 -5.42 2.05 5.63
N LEU A 50 -5.67 1.07 6.49
CA LEU A 50 -6.53 -0.07 6.20
C LEU A 50 -7.79 -0.01 7.07
N VAL A 51 -8.97 0.08 6.45
CA VAL A 51 -10.24 0.31 7.16
C VAL A 51 -11.23 -0.81 6.87
N CYS A 52 -11.54 -1.61 7.90
CA CYS A 52 -12.75 -2.43 7.95
C CYS A 52 -13.83 -1.62 8.69
N SER A 53 -14.83 -1.14 7.94
CA SER A 53 -15.89 -0.26 8.46
C SER A 53 -17.13 -1.00 8.97
N SER A 54 -17.26 -2.29 8.64
CA SER A 54 -18.43 -3.11 8.98
C SER A 54 -18.29 -3.88 10.30
N ARG A 55 -19.42 -4.14 10.95
CA ARG A 55 -19.51 -4.97 12.17
C ARG A 55 -20.41 -6.18 11.98
N TYR A 56 -20.43 -7.07 12.98
CA TYR A 56 -21.24 -8.28 13.08
C TYR A 56 -20.71 -9.48 12.29
N TRP A 57 -21.08 -10.67 12.76
CA TRP A 57 -20.59 -11.95 12.25
C TRP A 57 -20.82 -12.16 10.75
N PHE A 58 -21.97 -11.74 10.21
CA PHE A 58 -22.28 -11.88 8.79
C PHE A 58 -21.40 -11.02 7.88
N ASN A 59 -20.61 -10.11 8.45
CA ASN A 59 -19.66 -9.24 7.76
C ASN A 59 -18.20 -9.69 7.94
N TYR A 60 -17.97 -10.92 8.39
CA TYR A 60 -16.66 -11.55 8.57
C TYR A 60 -15.65 -11.21 7.46
N ARG A 61 -16.09 -11.33 6.20
CA ARG A 61 -15.27 -11.06 5.01
C ARG A 61 -14.59 -9.70 4.99
N HIS A 62 -15.23 -8.64 5.48
CA HIS A 62 -14.62 -7.30 5.46
C HIS A 62 -13.39 -7.24 6.38
N MET A 63 -13.44 -7.92 7.54
CA MET A 63 -12.28 -8.00 8.43
C MET A 63 -11.18 -8.88 7.81
N ALA A 64 -11.56 -10.01 7.22
CA ALA A 64 -10.62 -10.89 6.53
C ALA A 64 -9.93 -10.20 5.33
N ASN A 65 -10.66 -9.41 4.54
CA ASN A 65 -10.12 -8.58 3.47
C ASN A 65 -9.03 -7.63 3.98
N THR A 66 -9.33 -6.86 5.04
CA THR A 66 -8.41 -5.89 5.63
C THR A 66 -7.17 -6.57 6.20
N LEU A 67 -7.33 -7.69 6.90
CA LEU A 67 -6.20 -8.47 7.45
C LEU A 67 -5.35 -9.12 6.35
N ALA A 68 -5.96 -9.59 5.26
CA ALA A 68 -5.22 -10.12 4.12
C ALA A 68 -4.41 -9.01 3.41
N MET A 69 -4.95 -7.80 3.34
CA MET A 69 -4.21 -6.63 2.85
C MET A 69 -3.06 -6.26 3.79
N TYR A 70 -3.30 -6.23 5.10
CA TYR A 70 -2.27 -6.01 6.13
C TYR A 70 -1.11 -6.99 5.96
N ARG A 71 -1.41 -8.29 5.90
CA ARG A 71 -0.40 -9.33 5.67
C ARG A 71 0.38 -9.11 4.38
N THR A 72 -0.29 -8.68 3.31
CA THR A 72 0.37 -8.38 2.03
C THR A 72 1.40 -7.27 2.18
N LEU A 73 1.05 -6.17 2.85
CA LEU A 73 1.99 -5.06 3.12
C LEU A 73 3.17 -5.52 3.99
N LYS A 74 2.91 -6.30 5.04
CA LYS A 74 3.95 -6.89 5.89
C LYS A 74 4.90 -7.77 5.11
N ARG A 75 4.37 -8.64 4.25
CA ARG A 75 5.16 -9.52 3.38
C ARG A 75 6.03 -8.72 2.42
N LEU A 76 5.54 -7.59 1.93
CA LEU A 76 6.27 -6.65 1.07
C LEU A 76 7.19 -5.69 1.86
N GLY A 77 7.22 -5.82 3.19
CA GLY A 77 8.21 -5.23 4.08
C GLY A 77 7.78 -3.95 4.79
N LEU A 78 6.53 -3.51 4.62
CA LEU A 78 6.04 -2.31 5.29
C LEU A 78 6.01 -2.53 6.82
N PRO A 79 6.65 -1.67 7.62
CA PRO A 79 6.66 -1.82 9.08
C PRO A 79 5.32 -1.41 9.69
N ASP A 80 4.97 -1.96 10.86
CA ASP A 80 3.70 -1.65 11.55
C ASP A 80 3.59 -0.16 11.89
N SER A 81 4.71 0.49 12.19
CA SER A 81 4.78 1.93 12.40
C SER A 81 4.25 2.79 11.25
N ASN A 82 4.10 2.19 10.06
CA ASN A 82 3.63 2.83 8.84
C ASN A 82 2.30 2.26 8.34
N ILE A 83 1.69 1.31 9.04
CA ILE A 83 0.38 0.75 8.71
C ILE A 83 -0.59 1.15 9.82
N ILE A 84 -1.62 1.93 9.48
CA ILE A 84 -2.72 2.23 10.40
C ILE A 84 -3.85 1.23 10.13
N LEU A 85 -4.14 0.37 11.10
CA LEU A 85 -5.17 -0.66 10.99
C LEU A 85 -6.42 -0.32 11.82
N MET A 86 -7.55 -0.16 11.15
CA MET A 86 -8.86 0.12 11.76
C MET A 86 -9.80 -1.06 11.55
N LEU A 87 -10.17 -1.76 12.64
CA LEU A 87 -11.10 -2.90 12.62
C LEU A 87 -12.34 -2.60 13.45
N ALA A 88 -13.48 -2.37 12.79
CA ALA A 88 -14.73 -2.03 13.47
C ALA A 88 -15.29 -3.16 14.33
N ASP A 89 -14.87 -4.40 14.13
CA ASP A 89 -15.28 -5.56 14.94
C ASP A 89 -14.12 -6.53 15.16
N ASP A 90 -14.31 -7.49 16.06
CA ASP A 90 -13.35 -8.54 16.35
C ASP A 90 -13.99 -9.92 16.12
N VAL A 91 -13.93 -10.42 14.88
CA VAL A 91 -14.49 -11.73 14.55
C VAL A 91 -13.64 -12.89 15.09
N ALA A 92 -12.37 -12.64 15.44
CA ALA A 92 -11.49 -13.65 16.04
C ALA A 92 -11.96 -14.02 17.46
N CYS A 93 -12.45 -13.05 18.22
CA CYS A 93 -13.02 -13.24 19.57
C CYS A 93 -14.55 -13.45 19.59
N ASN A 94 -15.21 -13.58 18.43
CA ASN A 94 -16.66 -13.75 18.38
C ASN A 94 -17.07 -15.16 18.85
N ALA A 95 -18.09 -15.27 19.69
CA ALA A 95 -18.59 -16.55 20.19
C ALA A 95 -19.15 -17.49 19.10
N ARG A 96 -19.45 -16.97 17.90
CA ARG A 96 -19.83 -17.78 16.74
C ARG A 96 -18.64 -18.38 15.99
N ASN A 97 -17.42 -17.92 16.26
CA ASN A 97 -16.24 -18.42 15.60
C ASN A 97 -15.88 -19.81 16.13
N ALA A 98 -16.06 -20.83 15.30
CA ALA A 98 -15.69 -22.20 15.60
C ALA A 98 -14.16 -22.38 15.78
N PHE A 99 -13.36 -21.40 15.32
CA PHE A 99 -11.90 -21.38 15.41
C PHE A 99 -11.45 -20.15 16.20
N PRO A 100 -11.45 -20.21 17.54
CA PRO A 100 -11.14 -19.06 18.39
C PRO A 100 -9.80 -18.43 18.06
N ALA A 101 -9.73 -17.10 18.14
CA ALA A 101 -8.52 -16.31 17.91
C ALA A 101 -7.92 -16.42 16.51
N THR A 102 -8.68 -16.92 15.52
CA THR A 102 -8.22 -17.04 14.13
C THR A 102 -9.18 -16.42 13.13
N VAL A 103 -8.63 -16.00 11.99
CA VAL A 103 -9.38 -15.45 10.85
C VAL A 103 -8.86 -16.03 9.54
N TYR A 104 -9.75 -16.54 8.69
CA TYR A 104 -9.39 -17.20 7.43
C TYR A 104 -10.09 -16.52 6.27
N ALA A 105 -9.38 -16.30 5.15
CA ALA A 105 -9.99 -15.78 3.91
C ALA A 105 -10.20 -16.87 2.82
N ASN A 106 -10.05 -18.15 3.19
CA ASN A 106 -10.30 -19.27 2.29
C ASN A 106 -10.89 -20.46 3.04
N ALA A 107 -11.63 -21.30 2.31
CA ALA A 107 -12.28 -22.48 2.88
C ALA A 107 -11.27 -23.53 3.38
N GLY A 108 -10.07 -23.58 2.78
CA GLY A 108 -9.01 -24.49 3.19
C GLY A 108 -8.32 -24.13 4.50
N LYS A 109 -8.60 -22.95 5.08
CA LYS A 109 -8.04 -22.45 6.35
C LYS A 109 -6.53 -22.60 6.46
N MET A 110 -5.84 -22.46 5.32
CA MET A 110 -4.40 -22.76 5.24
C MET A 110 -3.53 -21.74 5.97
N LEU A 111 -4.08 -20.56 6.22
CA LEU A 111 -3.37 -19.42 6.75
C LEU A 111 -4.30 -18.60 7.64
N ASP A 112 -3.94 -18.50 8.91
CA ASP A 112 -4.56 -17.56 9.84
C ASP A 112 -4.05 -16.14 9.56
N LEU A 113 -5.00 -15.23 9.32
CA LEU A 113 -4.77 -13.81 9.05
C LEU A 113 -4.72 -12.97 10.32
N TYR A 114 -5.24 -13.48 11.44
CA TYR A 114 -5.17 -12.80 12.72
C TYR A 114 -3.80 -13.03 13.36
N GLY A 115 -3.41 -14.30 13.53
CA GLY A 115 -2.05 -14.72 13.85
C GLY A 115 -1.39 -14.00 15.04
N GLU A 116 -0.07 -14.19 15.16
CA GLU A 116 0.75 -13.42 16.10
C GLU A 116 1.43 -12.28 15.31
N GLY A 117 1.27 -11.04 15.79
CA GLY A 117 1.93 -9.86 15.20
C GLY A 117 1.06 -8.92 14.37
N ILE A 118 -0.26 -8.96 14.55
CA ILE A 118 -1.14 -7.85 14.10
C ILE A 118 -1.12 -6.71 15.12
N GLU A 119 -0.96 -5.48 14.63
CA GLU A 119 -1.10 -4.27 15.42
C GLU A 119 -2.39 -3.57 15.00
N VAL A 120 -3.39 -3.55 15.87
CA VAL A 120 -4.69 -2.90 15.61
C VAL A 120 -4.70 -1.53 16.29
N ASP A 121 -4.69 -0.45 15.51
CA ASP A 121 -4.62 0.92 16.04
C ASP A 121 -5.98 1.44 16.50
N TYR A 122 -7.03 1.13 15.76
CA TYR A 122 -8.40 1.50 16.10
C TYR A 122 -9.26 0.25 16.15
N LYS A 123 -9.77 -0.07 17.35
CA LYS A 123 -10.55 -1.30 17.58
C LYS A 123 -11.99 -0.99 17.95
N GLY A 124 -12.93 -1.72 17.35
CA GLY A 124 -14.32 -1.71 17.77
C GLY A 124 -14.94 -0.31 17.66
N TYR A 125 -15.38 0.22 18.80
CA TYR A 125 -16.04 1.52 18.89
C TYR A 125 -15.14 2.71 18.51
N GLU A 126 -13.81 2.55 18.45
CA GLU A 126 -12.90 3.61 18.02
C GLU A 126 -12.93 3.85 16.50
N VAL A 127 -13.47 2.92 15.72
CA VAL A 127 -13.56 3.01 14.26
C VAL A 127 -14.80 3.81 13.85
N THR A 128 -14.73 5.13 13.99
CA THR A 128 -15.80 6.07 13.63
C THR A 128 -15.43 6.87 12.39
N VAL A 129 -16.41 7.54 11.78
CA VAL A 129 -16.16 8.49 10.68
C VAL A 129 -15.22 9.59 11.17
N GLU A 130 -15.45 10.10 12.38
CA GLU A 130 -14.65 11.15 13.00
C GLU A 130 -13.17 10.72 13.19
N SER A 131 -12.93 9.51 13.70
CA SER A 131 -11.56 8.98 13.87
C SER A 131 -10.83 8.88 12.53
N PHE A 132 -11.52 8.38 11.49
CA PHE A 132 -10.95 8.26 10.15
C PHE A 132 -10.61 9.62 9.53
N LEU A 133 -11.54 10.59 9.56
CA LEU A 133 -11.29 11.92 9.01
C LEU A 133 -10.23 12.69 9.82
N ARG A 134 -10.16 12.51 11.14
CA ARG A 134 -9.07 13.09 11.95
C ARG A 134 -7.72 12.50 11.63
N LEU A 135 -7.64 11.19 11.38
CA LEU A 135 -6.43 10.50 10.95
C LEU A 135 -5.90 11.13 9.65
N LEU A 136 -6.75 11.23 8.63
CA LEU A 136 -6.39 11.82 7.34
C LEU A 136 -5.98 13.29 7.51
N THR A 137 -6.78 14.11 8.17
CA THR A 137 -6.51 15.55 8.34
C THR A 137 -5.39 15.87 9.34
N GLY A 138 -4.96 14.88 10.15
CA GLY A 138 -3.91 15.01 11.16
C GLY A 138 -4.33 15.89 12.33
N ARG A 139 -5.64 16.04 12.55
CA ARG A 139 -6.22 16.86 13.61
C ARG A 139 -6.45 16.00 14.84
N HIS A 140 -5.37 15.73 15.56
CA HIS A 140 -5.38 14.94 16.80
C HIS A 140 -5.07 15.80 18.02
N GLU A 141 -5.63 15.44 19.16
CA GLU A 141 -5.19 15.98 20.44
C GLU A 141 -3.75 15.56 20.75
N ALA A 142 -3.04 16.37 21.54
CA ALA A 142 -1.65 16.10 21.90
C ALA A 142 -1.45 14.75 22.62
N THR A 143 -2.49 14.25 23.29
CA THR A 143 -2.55 12.99 24.04
C THR A 143 -2.71 11.75 23.16
N VAL A 144 -3.14 11.88 21.90
CA VAL A 144 -3.36 10.73 21.01
C VAL A 144 -2.03 10.01 20.77
N PRO A 145 -1.93 8.68 20.98
CA PRO A 145 -0.67 7.95 20.78
C PRO A 145 -0.12 8.06 19.36
N ARG A 146 1.20 7.90 19.20
CA ARG A 146 1.86 7.95 17.89
C ARG A 146 1.34 6.89 16.92
N SER A 147 1.06 5.67 17.40
CA SER A 147 0.52 4.57 16.58
C SER A 147 -0.82 4.91 15.93
N LYS A 148 -1.61 5.79 16.55
CA LYS A 148 -2.90 6.24 16.01
C LYS A 148 -2.81 7.45 15.09
N ARG A 149 -1.61 7.85 14.65
CA ARG A 149 -1.39 9.04 13.82
C ARG A 149 -0.75 8.66 12.49
N LEU A 150 -1.32 9.14 11.40
CA LEU A 150 -0.70 9.07 10.08
C LEU A 150 0.42 10.13 9.99
N LEU A 151 1.69 9.74 10.13
CA LEU A 151 2.81 10.69 10.12
C LEU A 151 3.47 10.82 8.74
N SER A 152 2.64 10.81 7.69
CA SER A 152 3.06 11.04 6.32
C SER A 152 3.37 12.52 6.05
N ASP A 153 4.26 12.75 5.09
CA ASP A 153 4.76 14.06 4.68
C ASP A 153 4.79 14.20 3.14
N ALA A 154 5.39 15.28 2.65
CA ALA A 154 5.46 15.62 1.23
C ALA A 154 6.24 14.60 0.39
N SER A 155 7.00 13.70 1.02
CA SER A 155 7.79 12.66 0.40
C SER A 155 7.20 11.25 0.59
N SER A 156 6.02 11.15 1.20
CA SER A 156 5.36 9.89 1.51
C SER A 156 4.37 9.48 0.43
N ASN A 157 4.46 8.25 -0.07
CA ASN A 157 3.32 7.68 -0.80
C ASN A 157 2.35 7.07 0.22
N VAL A 158 1.05 7.30 0.01
CA VAL A 158 -0.01 6.87 0.93
C VAL A 158 -0.96 5.91 0.21
N PHE A 159 -1.12 4.72 0.76
CA PHE A 159 -2.10 3.73 0.32
C PHE A 159 -3.28 3.72 1.28
N ILE A 160 -4.50 3.92 0.78
CA ILE A 160 -5.73 3.83 1.56
C ILE A 160 -6.56 2.69 1.01
N TYR A 161 -6.85 1.69 1.84
CA TYR A 161 -7.76 0.60 1.52
C TYR A 161 -8.96 0.62 2.44
N MET A 162 -10.17 0.64 1.87
CA MET A 162 -11.42 0.62 2.63
C MET A 162 -12.31 -0.52 2.15
N THR A 163 -12.95 -1.19 3.10
CA THR A 163 -13.94 -2.23 2.80
C THR A 163 -15.11 -2.17 3.77
N GLY A 164 -16.30 -2.49 3.27
CA GLY A 164 -17.53 -2.53 4.04
C GLY A 164 -18.78 -2.37 3.17
N HIS A 165 -19.89 -1.98 3.80
CA HIS A 165 -21.13 -1.71 3.10
C HIS A 165 -21.23 -0.25 2.70
N GLY A 166 -21.70 0.01 1.49
CA GLY A 166 -21.77 1.34 0.92
C GLY A 166 -22.83 1.45 -0.14
N GLY A 167 -22.85 2.57 -0.83
CA GLY A 167 -23.76 2.86 -1.91
C GLY A 167 -23.31 4.08 -2.68
N ASN A 168 -24.24 4.72 -3.37
CA ASN A 168 -23.94 5.90 -4.17
C ASN A 168 -23.39 7.04 -3.30
N GLU A 169 -22.08 7.28 -3.39
CA GLU A 169 -21.33 8.35 -2.73
C GLU A 169 -21.27 8.24 -1.19
N PHE A 170 -21.44 7.03 -0.61
CA PHE A 170 -21.22 6.82 0.82
C PHE A 170 -20.70 5.41 1.17
N LEU A 171 -20.03 5.32 2.34
CA LEU A 171 -19.63 4.07 2.99
C LEU A 171 -20.10 4.08 4.44
N LYS A 172 -20.75 3.01 4.90
CA LYS A 172 -21.24 2.85 6.28
C LYS A 172 -20.11 2.52 7.24
N PHE A 173 -20.11 3.19 8.39
CA PHE A 173 -19.27 2.89 9.55
C PHE A 173 -20.13 2.33 10.67
N GLN A 174 -19.71 1.16 11.18
CA GLN A 174 -20.34 0.45 12.29
C GLN A 174 -21.85 0.16 12.15
N ASP A 175 -22.38 0.18 10.92
CA ASP A 175 -23.83 0.07 10.65
C ASP A 175 -24.69 1.16 11.33
N ASN A 176 -24.08 2.30 11.67
CA ASN A 176 -24.74 3.42 12.36
C ASN A 176 -24.46 4.79 11.73
N GLU A 177 -23.24 5.00 11.24
CA GLU A 177 -22.81 6.24 10.59
C GLU A 177 -22.47 6.00 9.12
N GLU A 178 -22.40 7.07 8.34
CA GLU A 178 -21.99 7.03 6.94
C GLU A 178 -20.94 8.12 6.70
N VAL A 179 -19.85 7.78 6.01
CA VAL A 179 -18.92 8.77 5.46
C VAL A 179 -19.26 9.00 4.00
N SER A 180 -19.36 10.27 3.60
CA SER A 180 -19.64 10.64 2.23
C SER A 180 -18.37 10.66 1.37
N ALA A 181 -18.50 10.44 0.07
CA ALA A 181 -17.45 10.72 -0.93
C ALA A 181 -16.92 12.16 -0.83
N TYR A 182 -17.80 13.11 -0.46
CA TYR A 182 -17.43 14.51 -0.25
C TYR A 182 -16.52 14.69 0.98
N ASP A 183 -16.86 14.04 2.11
CA ASP A 183 -16.05 14.13 3.34
C ASP A 183 -14.63 13.58 3.13
N VAL A 184 -14.50 12.47 2.38
CA VAL A 184 -13.20 11.88 2.04
C VAL A 184 -12.43 12.79 1.09
N ALA A 185 -13.08 13.37 0.08
CA ALA A 185 -12.45 14.31 -0.85
C ALA A 185 -11.88 15.53 -0.11
N ASP A 186 -12.68 16.16 0.76
CA ASP A 186 -12.26 17.33 1.53
C ASP A 186 -11.15 17.00 2.55
N ALA A 187 -11.15 15.79 3.11
CA ALA A 187 -10.09 15.33 4.00
C ALA A 187 -8.76 15.09 3.25
N ILE A 188 -8.81 14.52 2.05
CA ILE A 188 -7.63 14.34 1.19
C ILE A 188 -7.12 15.70 0.69
N GLU A 189 -8.00 16.65 0.38
CA GLU A 189 -7.58 18.02 0.05
C GLU A 189 -6.79 18.65 1.19
N GLN A 190 -7.25 18.49 2.43
CA GLN A 190 -6.49 18.96 3.58
C GLN A 190 -5.15 18.22 3.76
N MET A 191 -5.04 16.97 3.33
CA MET A 191 -3.74 16.29 3.29
C MET A 191 -2.83 16.95 2.24
N TRP A 192 -3.36 17.28 1.06
CA TRP A 192 -2.63 17.94 -0.01
C TRP A 192 -2.15 19.34 0.40
N GLU A 193 -3.04 20.20 0.91
CA GLU A 193 -2.70 21.55 1.38
C GLU A 193 -1.61 21.54 2.46
N LYS A 194 -1.64 20.52 3.33
CA LYS A 194 -0.64 20.32 4.39
C LYS A 194 0.61 19.57 3.94
N ARG A 195 0.71 19.22 2.65
CA ARG A 195 1.80 18.42 2.06
C ARG A 195 2.06 17.12 2.82
N ARG A 196 1.01 16.31 2.97
CA ARG A 196 1.05 15.03 3.72
C ARG A 196 1.03 13.79 2.84
N TYR A 197 1.17 13.96 1.53
CA TYR A 197 1.50 12.87 0.62
C TYR A 197 2.23 13.43 -0.61
N ASN A 198 3.02 12.56 -1.25
CA ASN A 198 3.60 12.72 -2.58
C ASN A 198 2.65 12.17 -3.64
N LYS A 199 2.27 10.88 -3.50
CA LYS A 199 1.20 10.22 -4.29
C LYS A 199 0.25 9.46 -3.38
N LEU A 200 -1.01 9.36 -3.77
CA LEU A 200 -2.04 8.65 -3.02
C LEU A 200 -2.71 7.59 -3.89
N LEU A 201 -2.75 6.34 -3.41
CA LEU A 201 -3.50 5.25 -4.00
C LEU A 201 -4.72 4.94 -3.12
N TYR A 202 -5.92 5.17 -3.64
CA TYR A 202 -7.18 4.92 -2.96
C TYR A 202 -7.87 3.68 -3.55
N VAL A 203 -8.01 2.62 -2.76
CA VAL A 203 -8.66 1.36 -3.16
C VAL A 203 -9.86 1.13 -2.25
N ILE A 204 -11.04 0.90 -2.82
CA ILE A 204 -12.25 0.66 -2.05
C ILE A 204 -13.06 -0.54 -2.55
N ASP A 205 -13.41 -1.44 -1.63
CA ASP A 205 -14.25 -2.60 -1.92
C ASP A 205 -15.62 -2.48 -1.22
N THR A 206 -16.63 -2.04 -1.97
CA THR A 206 -18.00 -1.86 -1.51
C THR A 206 -18.99 -1.78 -2.67
N CYS A 207 -20.29 -1.79 -2.40
CA CYS A 207 -21.32 -1.53 -3.41
C CYS A 207 -21.23 -0.09 -3.94
N GLN A 208 -21.29 0.08 -5.26
CA GLN A 208 -21.12 1.36 -5.95
C GLN A 208 -19.79 2.07 -5.60
N ALA A 209 -18.74 1.29 -5.33
CA ALA A 209 -17.42 1.76 -4.92
C ALA A 209 -16.84 2.88 -5.80
N ASN A 210 -17.08 2.84 -7.11
CA ASN A 210 -16.55 3.83 -8.06
C ASN A 210 -17.06 5.26 -7.80
N THR A 211 -18.18 5.40 -7.07
CA THR A 211 -18.75 6.69 -6.71
C THR A 211 -17.98 7.39 -5.58
N MET A 212 -17.23 6.64 -4.76
CA MET A 212 -16.55 7.17 -3.58
C MET A 212 -15.37 8.09 -3.90
N TYR A 213 -14.71 7.90 -5.04
CA TYR A 213 -13.62 8.78 -5.49
C TYR A 213 -14.08 9.77 -6.58
N SER A 214 -15.37 9.80 -6.93
CA SER A 214 -15.90 10.68 -7.98
C SER A 214 -15.81 12.17 -7.65
N LYS A 215 -15.67 12.50 -6.36
CA LYS A 215 -15.56 13.88 -5.85
C LYS A 215 -14.13 14.28 -5.54
N PHE A 216 -13.13 13.42 -5.76
CA PHE A 216 -11.74 13.81 -5.54
C PHE A 216 -11.32 14.89 -6.54
N TYR A 217 -10.58 15.89 -6.05
CA TYR A 217 -10.12 17.02 -6.86
C TYR A 217 -8.68 17.44 -6.56
N SER A 218 -8.04 16.86 -5.53
CA SER A 218 -6.62 17.08 -5.22
C SER A 218 -5.73 16.28 -6.18
N PRO A 219 -4.54 16.78 -6.52
CA PRO A 219 -3.64 16.14 -7.47
C PRO A 219 -2.91 14.93 -6.87
N GLU A 220 -2.23 14.17 -7.74
CA GLU A 220 -1.44 12.98 -7.45
C GLU A 220 -2.22 11.86 -6.77
N ILE A 221 -3.51 11.73 -7.11
CA ILE A 221 -4.39 10.65 -6.66
C ILE A 221 -4.64 9.65 -7.80
N ILE A 222 -4.46 8.38 -7.49
CA ILE A 222 -4.94 7.25 -8.29
C ILE A 222 -5.98 6.52 -7.45
N ALA A 223 -7.14 6.25 -8.02
CA ALA A 223 -8.24 5.61 -7.31
C ALA A 223 -8.80 4.41 -8.07
N THR A 224 -9.30 3.43 -7.34
CA THR A 224 -9.96 2.26 -7.93
C THR A 224 -11.00 1.70 -6.96
N GLY A 225 -12.09 1.18 -7.52
CA GLY A 225 -13.23 0.66 -6.78
C GLY A 225 -13.70 -0.68 -7.33
N SER A 226 -14.38 -1.48 -6.51
CA SER A 226 -14.83 -2.82 -6.89
C SER A 226 -16.06 -2.88 -7.78
N SER A 227 -16.91 -1.84 -7.82
CA SER A 227 -18.21 -1.88 -8.50
C SER A 227 -18.67 -0.51 -9.00
N SER A 228 -19.43 -0.51 -10.09
CA SER A 228 -19.91 0.70 -10.76
C SER A 228 -21.19 1.27 -10.13
N LEU A 229 -21.56 2.50 -10.53
CA LEU A 229 -22.81 3.13 -10.11
C LEU A 229 -24.01 2.23 -10.46
N GLY A 230 -24.90 2.00 -9.49
CA GLY A 230 -26.06 1.10 -9.64
C GLY A 230 -25.75 -0.40 -9.53
N GLU A 231 -24.50 -0.78 -9.22
CA GLU A 231 -24.05 -2.17 -9.10
C GLU A 231 -23.68 -2.51 -7.64
N SER A 232 -23.89 -3.78 -7.26
CA SER A 232 -23.41 -4.31 -5.97
C SER A 232 -21.99 -4.85 -6.08
N SER A 233 -21.24 -4.86 -4.98
CA SER A 233 -20.07 -5.75 -4.86
C SER A 233 -20.51 -7.11 -4.30
N TYR A 234 -19.73 -8.16 -4.58
CA TYR A 234 -20.11 -9.53 -4.25
C TYR A 234 -19.10 -10.18 -3.31
N SER A 235 -19.63 -10.93 -2.34
CA SER A 235 -18.84 -11.83 -1.52
C SER A 235 -18.34 -13.04 -2.33
N HIS A 236 -17.26 -13.66 -1.88
CA HIS A 236 -16.67 -14.85 -2.48
C HIS A 236 -16.31 -15.88 -1.40
N HIS A 237 -16.23 -17.17 -1.77
CA HIS A 237 -15.98 -18.32 -0.88
C HIS A 237 -16.86 -18.35 0.38
N ASN A 238 -17.94 -19.14 0.34
CA ASN A 238 -18.67 -19.50 1.54
C ASN A 238 -17.93 -20.62 2.29
N ASP A 239 -17.75 -20.44 3.60
CA ASP A 239 -17.16 -21.44 4.46
C ASP A 239 -18.25 -22.05 5.34
N MET A 240 -18.47 -23.37 5.24
CA MET A 240 -19.55 -24.04 5.94
C MET A 240 -19.28 -24.21 7.44
N ASP A 241 -18.02 -24.23 7.86
CA ASP A 241 -17.66 -24.35 9.27
C ASP A 241 -17.80 -23.00 9.99
N ILE A 242 -17.49 -21.90 9.30
CA ILE A 242 -17.66 -20.52 9.80
C ILE A 242 -19.12 -20.04 9.59
N GLY A 243 -19.80 -20.57 8.58
CA GLY A 243 -21.21 -20.32 8.29
C GLY A 243 -21.51 -19.02 7.53
N VAL A 244 -20.47 -18.35 7.00
CA VAL A 244 -20.59 -17.07 6.26
C VAL A 244 -19.56 -17.01 5.12
N ALA A 245 -19.69 -16.03 4.23
CA ALA A 245 -18.66 -15.73 3.25
C ALA A 245 -17.42 -15.13 3.93
N VAL A 246 -16.24 -15.58 3.51
CA VAL A 246 -14.97 -15.26 4.20
C VAL A 246 -14.11 -14.21 3.50
N ILE A 247 -14.42 -13.83 2.27
CA ILE A 247 -13.68 -12.80 1.52
C ILE A 247 -14.63 -12.13 0.50
N ASP A 248 -14.35 -10.92 0.05
CA ASP A 248 -15.05 -10.32 -1.10
C ASP A 248 -14.38 -10.65 -2.43
N SER A 249 -15.16 -10.72 -3.51
CA SER A 249 -14.72 -11.17 -4.83
C SER A 249 -13.64 -10.27 -5.43
N PHE A 250 -13.81 -8.95 -5.36
CA PHE A 250 -12.80 -8.00 -5.82
C PHE A 250 -11.50 -8.17 -5.04
N THR A 251 -11.59 -8.11 -3.70
CA THR A 251 -10.42 -8.28 -2.83
C THR A 251 -9.72 -9.62 -3.04
N HIS A 252 -10.48 -10.70 -3.22
CA HIS A 252 -9.93 -12.01 -3.55
C HIS A 252 -9.08 -12.00 -4.83
N ASN A 253 -9.59 -11.41 -5.90
CA ASN A 253 -8.91 -11.39 -7.19
C ASN A 253 -7.64 -10.52 -7.15
N ILE A 254 -7.68 -9.33 -6.52
CA ILE A 254 -6.49 -8.47 -6.42
C ILE A 254 -5.42 -9.11 -5.51
N LEU A 255 -5.83 -9.79 -4.45
CA LEU A 255 -4.89 -10.48 -3.55
C LEU A 255 -4.18 -11.64 -4.25
N GLN A 256 -4.87 -12.39 -5.13
CA GLN A 256 -4.21 -13.45 -5.91
C GLN A 256 -3.01 -12.90 -6.71
N TYR A 257 -3.17 -11.72 -7.32
CA TYR A 257 -2.07 -11.06 -8.01
C TYR A 257 -1.00 -10.56 -7.03
N LEU A 258 -1.40 -9.88 -5.95
CA LEU A 258 -0.47 -9.32 -4.97
C LEU A 258 0.41 -10.41 -4.33
N GLU A 259 -0.09 -11.62 -4.10
CA GLU A 259 0.70 -12.76 -3.60
C GLU A 259 1.88 -13.14 -4.52
N THR A 260 1.77 -12.87 -5.84
CA THR A 260 2.85 -13.12 -6.80
C THR A 260 3.94 -12.04 -6.77
N ILE A 261 3.65 -10.89 -6.16
CA ILE A 261 4.56 -9.74 -6.12
C ILE A 261 5.58 -9.91 -4.99
N GLY A 262 6.86 -9.76 -5.31
CA GLY A 262 7.95 -9.72 -4.34
C GLY A 262 8.40 -8.30 -4.00
N LYS A 263 9.20 -8.16 -2.93
CA LYS A 263 9.75 -6.86 -2.47
C LYS A 263 10.55 -6.10 -3.54
N THR A 264 11.16 -6.83 -4.48
CA THR A 264 11.98 -6.27 -5.56
C THR A 264 11.24 -6.24 -6.91
N SER A 265 9.92 -6.44 -6.90
CA SER A 265 9.11 -6.38 -8.12
C SER A 265 9.21 -5.00 -8.77
N ARG A 266 9.21 -5.01 -10.11
CA ARG A 266 9.13 -3.82 -10.95
C ARG A 266 7.83 -3.79 -11.76
N ASN A 267 6.82 -4.54 -11.32
CA ASN A 267 5.51 -4.51 -11.95
C ASN A 267 4.89 -3.13 -11.71
N SER A 268 4.26 -2.60 -12.76
CA SER A 268 3.59 -1.30 -12.71
C SER A 268 2.20 -1.38 -12.08
N LEU A 269 1.65 -0.24 -11.66
CA LEU A 269 0.22 -0.15 -11.30
C LEU A 269 -0.69 -0.47 -12.49
N GLN A 270 -0.25 -0.20 -13.73
CA GLN A 270 -1.03 -0.61 -14.90
C GLN A 270 -1.17 -2.14 -15.00
N GLU A 271 -0.12 -2.90 -14.68
CA GLU A 271 -0.20 -4.36 -14.63
C GLU A 271 -1.14 -4.85 -13.52
N PHE A 272 -1.12 -4.19 -12.35
CA PHE A 272 -2.09 -4.45 -11.28
C PHE A 272 -3.53 -4.25 -11.75
N PHE A 273 -3.81 -3.12 -12.39
CA PHE A 273 -5.14 -2.81 -12.94
C PHE A 273 -5.56 -3.73 -14.09
N SER A 274 -4.61 -4.21 -14.88
CA SER A 274 -4.86 -5.13 -15.98
C SER A 274 -5.30 -6.53 -15.50
N THR A 275 -5.22 -6.82 -14.20
CA THR A 275 -5.75 -8.06 -13.62
C THR A 275 -7.26 -8.05 -13.43
N TYR A 276 -7.90 -6.89 -13.57
CA TYR A 276 -9.32 -6.74 -13.34
C TYR A 276 -10.13 -7.43 -14.43
N ASP A 277 -10.89 -8.45 -14.02
CA ASP A 277 -11.75 -9.24 -14.88
C ASP A 277 -13.18 -9.20 -14.31
N PRO A 278 -14.10 -8.41 -14.91
CA PRO A 278 -15.48 -8.30 -14.44
C PRO A 278 -16.20 -9.64 -14.36
N ALA A 279 -15.84 -10.63 -15.19
CA ALA A 279 -16.44 -11.95 -15.14
C ALA A 279 -16.03 -12.74 -13.89
N LYS A 280 -14.79 -12.58 -13.42
CA LYS A 280 -14.31 -13.21 -12.18
C LYS A 280 -14.72 -12.43 -10.94
N ILE A 281 -14.73 -11.09 -11.04
CA ILE A 281 -15.05 -10.20 -9.93
C ILE A 281 -16.57 -10.18 -9.68
N LEU A 282 -17.38 -10.45 -10.71
CA LEU A 282 -18.85 -10.38 -10.70
C LEU A 282 -19.40 -8.96 -10.60
N SER A 283 -18.54 -7.95 -10.72
CA SER A 283 -18.89 -6.54 -10.82
C SER A 283 -17.88 -5.81 -11.73
N HIS A 284 -18.16 -4.55 -12.06
CA HIS A 284 -17.32 -3.72 -12.93
C HIS A 284 -16.42 -2.80 -12.10
N PRO A 285 -15.17 -3.22 -11.81
CA PRO A 285 -14.23 -2.37 -11.09
C PRO A 285 -13.85 -1.16 -11.93
N GLY A 286 -13.73 0.00 -11.28
CA GLY A 286 -13.34 1.26 -11.90
C GLY A 286 -11.90 1.64 -11.56
N ILE A 287 -11.30 2.44 -12.43
CA ILE A 287 -9.97 3.04 -12.24
C ILE A 287 -10.08 4.52 -12.62
N SER A 288 -9.52 5.39 -11.78
CA SER A 288 -9.37 6.81 -12.05
C SER A 288 -7.90 7.20 -11.89
N THR A 289 -7.31 7.69 -12.97
CA THR A 289 -5.94 8.24 -13.03
C THR A 289 -5.95 9.73 -13.39
N SER A 290 -7.13 10.33 -13.51
CA SER A 290 -7.31 11.71 -14.01
C SER A 290 -6.65 12.80 -13.17
N LEU A 291 -6.33 12.51 -11.91
CA LEU A 291 -5.68 13.43 -10.98
C LEU A 291 -4.19 13.17 -10.83
N SER A 292 -3.64 12.13 -11.47
CA SER A 292 -2.20 11.83 -11.47
C SER A 292 -1.52 12.42 -12.70
N ASN A 293 -0.44 13.17 -12.51
CA ASN A 293 0.37 13.65 -13.63
C ASN A 293 1.26 12.55 -14.23
N VAL A 294 1.49 11.47 -13.47
CA VAL A 294 2.29 10.32 -13.91
C VAL A 294 1.34 9.17 -14.27
N PRO A 295 1.48 8.57 -15.47
CA PRO A 295 0.62 7.48 -15.88
C PRO A 295 0.94 6.18 -15.12
N PRO A 296 -0.04 5.28 -14.91
CA PRO A 296 0.10 4.10 -14.05
C PRO A 296 1.17 3.09 -14.53
N GLU A 297 1.56 3.12 -15.81
CA GLU A 297 2.64 2.31 -16.37
C GLU A 297 4.01 2.67 -15.82
N GLN A 298 4.17 3.91 -15.33
CA GLN A 298 5.44 4.44 -14.81
C GLN A 298 5.54 4.38 -13.29
N ILE A 299 4.46 3.97 -12.61
CA ILE A 299 4.42 3.88 -11.16
C ILE A 299 4.50 2.42 -10.76
N LEU A 300 5.46 2.07 -9.90
CA LEU A 300 5.61 0.68 -9.46
C LEU A 300 4.56 0.36 -8.41
N ILE A 301 4.12 -0.89 -8.38
CA ILE A 301 3.25 -1.36 -7.29
C ILE A 301 3.96 -1.28 -5.93
N THR A 302 5.27 -1.50 -5.92
CA THR A 302 6.11 -1.40 -4.72
C THR A 302 6.21 0.04 -4.18
N ASP A 303 5.86 1.05 -4.98
CA ASP A 303 5.78 2.45 -4.54
C ASP A 303 4.61 2.72 -3.59
N PHE A 304 3.68 1.77 -3.44
CA PHE A 304 2.60 1.85 -2.45
C PHE A 304 2.61 0.67 -1.47
N PHE A 305 2.88 -0.54 -1.97
CA PHE A 305 2.76 -1.76 -1.18
C PHE A 305 4.08 -2.22 -0.53
N GLY A 306 5.23 -1.75 -1.03
CA GLY A 306 6.57 -2.20 -0.62
C GLY A 306 7.23 -1.30 0.40
N ALA A 307 8.26 -1.81 1.09
CA ALA A 307 9.13 -0.99 1.92
C ALA A 307 10.09 -0.13 1.07
N VAL A 308 10.32 1.11 1.50
CA VAL A 308 11.41 1.93 0.97
C VAL A 308 12.61 1.80 1.90
N ALA A 309 13.67 1.12 1.46
CA ALA A 309 14.92 1.05 2.19
C ALA A 309 15.91 2.06 1.62
N ARG A 310 16.22 3.12 2.38
CA ARG A 310 17.37 3.99 2.04
C ARG A 310 18.65 3.25 2.41
N VAL A 311 19.41 2.84 1.41
CA VAL A 311 20.75 2.27 1.62
C VAL A 311 21.77 3.40 1.48
N GLU A 312 22.22 3.94 2.61
CA GLU A 312 23.37 4.84 2.62
C GLU A 312 24.65 4.00 2.50
N VAL A 313 25.30 4.06 1.33
CA VAL A 313 26.60 3.42 1.13
C VAL A 313 27.66 4.31 1.75
N SER A 314 28.13 3.94 2.93
CA SER A 314 29.26 4.63 3.55
C SER A 314 30.52 4.47 2.69
N PRO A 315 31.28 5.54 2.41
CA PRO A 315 32.55 5.42 1.71
C PRO A 315 33.51 4.56 2.53
N GLN A 316 34.34 3.76 1.84
CA GLN A 316 35.28 2.81 2.45
C GLN A 316 36.28 3.49 3.40
N SER A 317 36.54 4.80 3.23
CA SER A 317 37.36 5.61 4.13
C SER A 317 36.75 5.86 5.51
N ALA A 318 35.44 5.63 5.67
CA ALA A 318 34.74 5.68 6.95
C ALA A 318 34.60 4.30 7.62
N GLU A 319 35.05 3.22 6.96
CA GLU A 319 35.15 1.92 7.63
C GLU A 319 36.32 1.94 8.62
N LEU A 320 36.01 1.74 9.90
CA LEU A 320 37.02 1.59 10.95
C LEU A 320 38.02 0.46 10.57
N PRO A 321 39.35 0.69 10.70
CA PRO A 321 40.36 -0.32 10.41
C PRO A 321 40.09 -1.61 11.18
N LEU A 322 40.27 -2.77 10.55
CA LEU A 322 39.96 -4.08 11.13
C LEU A 322 40.62 -4.31 12.51
N GLU A 323 41.81 -3.74 12.71
CA GLU A 323 42.53 -3.77 14.00
C GLU A 323 41.79 -3.07 15.13
N SER A 324 41.10 -1.95 14.86
CA SER A 324 40.30 -1.23 15.86
C SER A 324 39.04 -1.98 16.30
N ARG A 325 38.45 -2.81 15.41
CA ARG A 325 37.34 -3.71 15.75
C ARG A 325 37.78 -4.87 16.64
N LEU A 326 39.00 -5.36 16.47
CA LEU A 326 39.56 -6.44 17.29
C LEU A 326 39.97 -5.96 18.69
N ILE A 327 40.40 -4.70 18.83
CA ILE A 327 40.72 -4.08 20.13
C ILE A 327 39.43 -3.84 20.93
N ALA A 328 38.39 -3.29 20.30
CA ALA A 328 37.07 -3.08 20.93
C ALA A 328 36.37 -4.39 21.36
N SER A 329 36.76 -5.53 20.77
CA SER A 329 36.30 -6.86 21.18
C SER A 329 37.13 -7.48 22.30
N LYS A 330 38.36 -7.00 22.52
CA LYS A 330 39.30 -7.53 23.52
C LYS A 330 39.19 -6.81 24.86
N ASP A 331 38.90 -5.52 24.82
CA ASP A 331 38.59 -4.72 26.00
C ASP A 331 37.09 -4.86 26.27
N GLY A 332 36.75 -5.80 27.15
CA GLY A 332 35.38 -6.24 27.40
C GLY A 332 34.39 -5.13 27.75
N TRP A 333 33.11 -5.46 27.66
CA TRP A 333 32.01 -4.67 28.21
C TRP A 333 32.19 -4.52 29.73
N GLU A 334 32.99 -3.56 30.17
CA GLU A 334 32.90 -3.06 31.54
C GLU A 334 31.60 -2.28 31.65
N THR A 335 30.61 -2.92 32.26
CA THR A 335 29.42 -2.28 32.81
C THR A 335 29.88 -1.21 33.80
N THR A 336 29.88 0.05 33.36
CA THR A 336 29.95 1.18 34.28
C THR A 336 28.63 1.23 35.04
N ASN A 337 28.65 0.69 36.26
CA ASN A 337 27.57 0.84 37.22
C ASN A 337 27.39 2.33 37.54
N LEU A 338 26.46 2.99 36.87
CA LEU A 338 25.82 4.19 37.39
C LEU A 338 24.81 3.72 38.44
N GLY A 339 25.20 3.86 39.70
CA GLY A 339 24.40 3.45 40.85
C GLY A 339 23.02 4.11 40.86
N ILE A 340 21.99 3.26 40.85
CA ILE A 340 20.64 3.59 41.31
C ILE A 340 20.21 2.44 42.22
N ASP A 341 19.83 2.84 43.43
CA ASP A 341 19.51 2.11 44.65
C ASP A 341 18.49 0.96 44.45
N ASP A 342 18.84 -0.28 44.83
CA ASP A 342 17.96 -1.45 44.82
C ASP A 342 17.38 -1.72 46.22
N GLY A 343 16.16 -1.21 46.42
CA GLY A 343 15.29 -1.64 47.53
C GLY A 343 14.87 -3.10 47.37
N SER A 344 15.25 -3.91 48.35
CA SER A 344 14.89 -5.31 48.61
C SER A 344 13.52 -5.80 48.09
N LEU A 345 13.46 -7.03 47.56
CA LEU A 345 12.90 -8.20 48.26
C LEU A 345 13.02 -9.47 47.39
N THR A 346 13.37 -10.55 48.07
CA THR A 346 13.64 -11.93 47.63
C THR A 346 12.37 -12.69 47.20
N GLU A 347 12.44 -13.47 46.12
CA GLU A 347 11.67 -14.71 45.98
C GLU A 347 12.39 -15.74 45.09
N GLU A 348 12.41 -16.99 45.56
CA GLU A 348 13.17 -18.13 45.06
C GLU A 348 12.55 -18.73 43.77
N ILE A 349 13.39 -19.11 42.80
CA ILE A 349 12.98 -19.84 41.59
C ILE A 349 13.33 -21.33 41.76
N PRO A 350 12.39 -22.29 41.62
CA PRO A 350 12.70 -23.72 41.73
C PRO A 350 13.47 -24.26 40.54
N GLU A 351 14.39 -25.16 40.85
CA GLU A 351 15.31 -25.90 39.98
C GLU A 351 14.57 -26.73 38.90
N ALA A 352 14.87 -26.47 37.62
CA ALA A 352 14.30 -27.21 36.49
C ALA A 352 15.07 -28.52 36.23
N LEU A 353 14.35 -29.63 36.25
CA LEU A 353 14.82 -30.99 35.93
C LEU A 353 15.37 -31.10 34.49
N PRO A 354 16.42 -31.93 34.25
CA PRO A 354 17.02 -32.07 32.93
C PRO A 354 16.12 -32.89 31.98
N ARG A 355 15.72 -32.30 30.85
CA ARG A 355 15.05 -33.02 29.76
C ARG A 355 16.07 -33.78 28.92
N LYS A 356 15.90 -35.10 28.89
CA LYS A 356 16.60 -36.09 28.06
C LYS A 356 16.34 -35.80 26.58
N MET A 357 17.38 -35.53 25.79
CA MET A 357 17.28 -35.49 24.33
C MET A 357 17.10 -36.94 23.82
N GLU A 358 15.95 -37.23 23.23
CA GLU A 358 15.74 -38.43 22.42
C GLU A 358 16.11 -38.13 20.96
N GLU A 359 16.99 -38.95 20.40
CA GLU A 359 17.40 -38.93 19.01
C GLU A 359 16.21 -39.26 18.09
N VAL A 360 15.83 -38.30 17.24
CA VAL A 360 14.86 -38.54 16.16
C VAL A 360 15.56 -39.28 15.03
N LYS A 361 15.12 -40.53 14.80
CA LYS A 361 15.54 -41.39 13.68
C LYS A 361 15.26 -40.71 12.33
N LYS A 362 16.29 -40.62 11.48
CA LYS A 362 16.18 -40.28 10.05
C LYS A 362 15.29 -41.29 9.33
N GLY A 363 14.06 -40.90 9.03
CA GLY A 363 13.20 -41.58 8.07
C GLY A 363 13.62 -41.21 6.65
N SER A 364 13.97 -42.21 5.86
CA SER A 364 14.20 -42.13 4.42
C SER A 364 12.89 -41.81 3.69
N GLY A 365 12.75 -40.55 3.25
CA GLY A 365 11.71 -40.12 2.33
C GLY A 365 12.37 -39.29 1.23
N GLU A 366 12.44 -39.85 0.02
CA GLU A 366 12.92 -39.19 -1.18
C GLU A 366 12.09 -37.94 -1.46
N TRP A 367 12.75 -36.78 -1.50
CA TRP A 367 12.16 -35.54 -1.99
C TRP A 367 12.09 -35.60 -3.52
N ASN A 368 10.92 -35.94 -4.05
CA ASN A 368 10.65 -35.81 -5.48
C ASN A 368 10.37 -34.32 -5.80
N GLN A 369 11.18 -33.77 -6.71
CA GLN A 369 11.00 -32.45 -7.30
C GLN A 369 9.61 -32.35 -7.98
N PRO A 370 8.97 -31.16 -8.00
CA PRO A 370 7.75 -30.98 -8.77
C PRO A 370 8.03 -31.14 -10.27
N LEU A 371 7.16 -31.91 -10.92
CA LEU A 371 7.20 -32.31 -12.33
C LEU A 371 7.41 -31.11 -13.27
N VAL A 372 8.56 -31.08 -13.94
CA VAL A 372 8.79 -30.25 -15.12
C VAL A 372 7.95 -30.83 -16.26
N VAL A 373 6.87 -30.14 -16.63
CA VAL A 373 6.13 -30.44 -17.86
C VAL A 373 7.04 -30.08 -19.03
N LYS A 374 7.52 -31.09 -19.76
CA LYS A 374 8.12 -30.93 -21.09
C LYS A 374 7.00 -30.55 -22.07
N THR A 375 6.81 -29.26 -22.31
CA THR A 375 6.03 -28.79 -23.46
C THR A 375 6.87 -28.98 -24.72
N SER A 376 6.34 -29.69 -25.72
CA SER A 376 7.01 -29.92 -26.99
C SER A 376 7.08 -28.61 -27.81
N GLU A 377 8.26 -28.33 -28.37
CA GLU A 377 8.58 -27.11 -29.12
C GLU A 377 7.90 -27.01 -30.52
N TRP A 378 6.79 -27.70 -30.75
CA TRP A 378 6.11 -27.71 -32.06
C TRP A 378 4.70 -27.07 -32.04
N GLY A 379 4.26 -26.52 -30.90
CA GLY A 379 2.93 -25.88 -30.76
C GLY A 379 2.83 -24.42 -31.20
N PHE A 380 3.95 -23.73 -31.46
CA PHE A 380 3.97 -22.28 -31.73
C PHE A 380 3.90 -21.88 -33.22
N LEU A 381 4.02 -22.82 -34.16
CA LEU A 381 4.04 -22.50 -35.60
C LEU A 381 2.67 -22.63 -36.30
N LEU A 382 1.70 -23.30 -35.68
CA LEU A 382 0.41 -23.59 -36.32
C LEU A 382 -0.56 -22.39 -36.43
N PRO A 383 -0.62 -21.43 -35.48
CA PRO A 383 -1.50 -20.25 -35.64
C PRO A 383 -0.97 -19.24 -36.66
N TYR A 384 0.36 -19.18 -36.86
CA TYR A 384 0.99 -18.25 -37.81
C TYR A 384 0.79 -18.67 -39.27
N LEU A 385 0.74 -19.97 -39.56
CA LEU A 385 0.47 -20.47 -40.92
C LEU A 385 -0.98 -20.21 -41.36
N ILE A 386 -1.95 -20.28 -40.45
CA ILE A 386 -3.36 -20.02 -40.76
C ILE A 386 -3.57 -18.51 -41.02
N GLY A 387 -2.92 -17.64 -40.24
CA GLY A 387 -3.01 -16.19 -40.42
C GLY A 387 -2.45 -15.69 -41.76
N ILE A 388 -1.36 -16.30 -42.25
CA ILE A 388 -0.73 -15.91 -43.54
C ILE A 388 -1.63 -16.30 -44.72
N VAL A 389 -2.28 -17.46 -44.69
CA VAL A 389 -3.19 -17.90 -45.76
C VAL A 389 -4.45 -17.01 -45.82
N SER A 390 -4.98 -16.60 -44.66
CA SER A 390 -6.12 -15.68 -44.61
C SER A 390 -5.78 -14.28 -45.12
N PHE A 391 -4.56 -13.78 -44.87
CA PHE A 391 -4.11 -12.48 -45.37
C PHE A 391 -3.87 -12.49 -46.89
N ILE A 392 -3.30 -13.57 -47.43
CA ILE A 392 -3.10 -13.74 -48.88
C ILE A 392 -4.46 -13.85 -49.59
N TRP A 393 -5.42 -14.57 -49.02
CA TRP A 393 -6.76 -14.69 -49.61
C TRP A 393 -7.53 -13.35 -49.59
N LEU A 394 -7.40 -12.56 -48.52
CA LEU A 394 -7.98 -11.22 -48.46
C LEU A 394 -7.31 -10.25 -49.45
N TYR A 395 -6.00 -10.34 -49.64
CA TYR A 395 -5.25 -9.52 -50.58
C TYR A 395 -5.62 -9.84 -52.05
N ILE A 396 -5.77 -11.12 -52.39
CA ILE A 396 -6.22 -11.55 -53.73
C ILE A 396 -7.69 -11.12 -53.96
N SER A 397 -8.57 -11.29 -52.98
CA SER A 397 -9.99 -10.92 -53.10
C SER A 397 -10.22 -9.39 -53.23
N LEU A 398 -9.33 -8.57 -52.65
CA LEU A 398 -9.37 -7.12 -52.80
C LEU A 398 -8.79 -6.65 -54.15
N GLY A 399 -7.82 -7.37 -54.72
CA GLY A 399 -7.26 -7.11 -56.04
C GLY A 399 -8.27 -7.27 -57.18
N ASP A 400 -9.05 -8.36 -57.17
CA ASP A 400 -10.07 -8.63 -58.21
C ASP A 400 -11.20 -7.56 -58.21
N LYS A 401 -11.54 -7.01 -57.04
CA LYS A 401 -12.56 -5.95 -56.93
C LYS A 401 -12.10 -4.58 -57.41
N GLU A 402 -10.80 -4.38 -57.64
CA GLU A 402 -10.26 -3.14 -58.17
C GLU A 402 -10.16 -3.16 -59.71
N GLU A 403 -9.99 -4.34 -60.31
CA GLU A 403 -10.08 -4.54 -61.77
C GLU A 403 -11.51 -4.39 -62.28
N ASP A 404 -12.49 -5.01 -61.62
CA ASP A 404 -13.92 -4.86 -61.97
C ASP A 404 -14.38 -3.39 -61.88
N ARG A 405 -13.86 -2.62 -60.90
CA ARG A 405 -14.21 -1.20 -60.74
C ARG A 405 -13.58 -0.30 -61.81
N LYS A 406 -12.44 -0.70 -62.40
CA LYS A 406 -11.79 0.02 -63.51
C LYS A 406 -12.45 -0.31 -64.85
N GLU A 407 -13.02 -1.50 -65.00
CA GLU A 407 -13.71 -1.91 -66.22
C GLU A 407 -15.13 -1.31 -66.34
N VAL A 408 -15.83 -1.16 -65.21
CA VAL A 408 -17.12 -0.43 -65.16
C VAL A 408 -16.93 1.07 -65.46
N ARG A 409 -15.84 1.68 -65.00
CA ARG A 409 -15.56 3.12 -65.25
C ARG A 409 -15.12 3.46 -66.67
N LYS A 410 -14.74 2.46 -67.48
CA LYS A 410 -14.42 2.62 -68.91
C LYS A 410 -15.63 2.47 -69.84
N LYS A 411 -16.80 2.07 -69.31
CA LYS A 411 -18.05 1.93 -70.08
C LYS A 411 -19.02 3.11 -69.92
N GLU A 412 -18.65 4.15 -69.16
CA GLU A 412 -19.47 5.36 -68.94
C GLU A 412 -18.77 6.67 -69.40
N LEU A 413 -17.85 6.59 -70.36
CA LEU A 413 -17.27 7.76 -71.05
C LEU A 413 -17.33 7.59 -72.57
#